data_AF-A0AAW2FMJ3-F1
#
_entry.id   AF-A0AAW2FMJ3-F1
#
_cell.length_a   1.000
_cell.length_b   1.000
_cell.length_c   1.000
_cell.angle_alpha   90.00
_cell.angle_beta   90.00
_cell.angle_gamma   90.00
#
_symmetry.space_group_name_H-M   'P 1'
#
loop_
_entity.id
_entity.type
_entity.pdbx_description
1 polymer ?
#
loop_
_entity_poly.entity_id
_entity_poly.type
_entity_poly.pdbx_seq_one_letter_code
_entity_poly.pdbx_strand_id
1 'polypeptide(L)'
;MLTETNTDDIEEILIAEVQKRRELWDHTLPINMRSREVIASHWEEISKQLYGAVTPFVASKKWRYLRDSYIRIRNEQQKKKWFSCNKKCEVKVVQTDEFLD
;
A
#
# COMPACT_ATOMS: atom_id res chain seq x y z
N MET A 1 3.81 -35.22 -5.18
CA MET A 1 4.38 -33.92 -4.78
C MET A 1 3.21 -32.99 -4.53
N LEU A 2 3.01 -32.56 -3.28
CA LEU A 2 2.03 -31.52 -2.94
C LEU A 2 2.82 -30.45 -2.19
N THR A 3 2.81 -29.25 -2.75
CA THR A 3 3.59 -28.09 -2.35
C THR A 3 3.02 -27.52 -1.07
N GLU A 4 3.77 -27.62 0.03
CA GLU A 4 3.60 -26.72 1.17
C GLU A 4 3.97 -25.32 0.68
N THR A 5 3.00 -24.59 0.13
CA THR A 5 3.19 -23.18 -0.19
C THR A 5 3.16 -22.44 1.13
N ASN A 6 4.32 -21.91 1.54
CA ASN A 6 4.43 -21.11 2.75
C ASN A 6 3.52 -19.88 2.60
N THR A 7 3.02 -19.31 3.70
CA THR A 7 2.07 -18.18 3.63
C THR A 7 2.64 -16.98 2.87
N ASP A 8 3.95 -16.78 2.96
CA ASP A 8 4.68 -15.72 2.25
C ASP A 8 4.66 -15.95 0.73
N ASP A 9 4.84 -17.19 0.26
CA ASP A 9 4.80 -17.53 -1.17
C ASP A 9 3.43 -17.24 -1.79
N ILE A 10 2.35 -17.52 -1.04
CA ILE A 10 0.98 -17.24 -1.44
C ILE A 10 0.76 -15.73 -1.56
N GLU A 11 1.30 -14.94 -0.63
CA GLU A 11 1.18 -13.49 -0.63
C GLU A 11 1.97 -12.86 -1.79
N GLU A 12 3.17 -13.35 -2.09
CA GLU A 12 3.96 -12.92 -3.24
C GLU A 12 3.24 -13.17 -4.57
N ILE A 13 2.71 -14.40 -4.76
CA ILE A 13 1.93 -14.75 -5.96
C ILE A 13 0.68 -13.87 -6.06
N LEU A 14 -0.03 -13.65 -4.94
CA LEU A 14 -1.21 -12.80 -4.88
C LEU A 14 -0.88 -11.36 -5.32
N ILE A 15 0.21 -10.79 -4.81
CA ILE A 15 0.64 -9.43 -5.18
C ILE A 15 0.95 -9.36 -6.68
N ALA A 16 1.69 -10.34 -7.22
CA ALA A 16 2.04 -10.39 -8.63
C ALA A 16 0.81 -10.46 -9.54
N GLU A 17 -0.19 -11.28 -9.19
CA GLU A 17 -1.42 -11.41 -9.97
C GLU A 17 -2.31 -10.17 -9.88
N VAL A 18 -2.43 -9.55 -8.70
CA VAL A 18 -3.18 -8.31 -8.54
C VAL A 18 -2.50 -7.16 -9.29
N GLN A 19 -1.17 -7.11 -9.33
CA GLN A 19 -0.44 -6.06 -10.05
C GLN A 19 -0.72 -6.10 -11.56
N LYS A 20 -0.86 -7.28 -12.16
CA LYS A 20 -1.20 -7.45 -13.59
C LYS A 20 -2.59 -6.91 -13.93
N ARG A 21 -3.52 -6.93 -12.97
CA ARG A 21 -4.94 -6.60 -13.13
C ARG A 21 -5.24 -5.19 -12.62
N ARG A 22 -5.13 -4.20 -13.52
CA ARG A 22 -5.29 -2.77 -13.16
C ARG A 22 -6.68 -2.47 -12.60
N GLU A 23 -7.70 -3.21 -13.00
CA GLU A 23 -9.09 -3.07 -12.55
C GLU A 23 -9.24 -3.20 -11.02
N LEU A 24 -8.33 -3.90 -10.35
CA LEU A 24 -8.39 -4.14 -8.90
C LEU A 24 -7.78 -3.01 -8.05
N TRP A 25 -6.88 -2.20 -8.62
CA TRP A 25 -6.11 -1.22 -7.84
C TRP A 25 -6.04 0.17 -8.47
N ASP A 26 -6.24 0.28 -9.79
CA ASP A 26 -6.17 1.54 -10.49
C ASP A 26 -7.49 2.30 -10.35
N HIS A 27 -7.46 3.30 -9.46
CA HIS A 27 -8.60 4.17 -9.21
C HIS A 27 -8.81 5.23 -10.30
N THR A 28 -7.87 5.37 -11.25
CA THR A 28 -7.99 6.27 -12.41
C THR A 28 -8.91 5.71 -13.49
N LEU A 29 -9.14 4.39 -13.48
CA LEU A 29 -10.06 3.74 -14.41
C LEU A 29 -11.52 4.14 -14.14
N PRO A 30 -12.31 4.34 -15.21
CA PRO A 30 -13.71 4.73 -15.10
C PRO A 30 -14.55 3.63 -14.42
N ILE A 31 -15.61 4.05 -13.74
CA ILE A 31 -16.45 3.17 -12.88
C ILE A 31 -17.09 2.01 -13.68
N ASN A 32 -17.38 2.23 -14.96
CA ASN A 32 -17.92 1.21 -15.87
C ASN A 32 -16.96 0.01 -16.04
N MET A 33 -15.64 0.23 -15.97
CA MET A 33 -14.62 -0.83 -16.08
C MET A 33 -14.30 -1.47 -14.73
N ARG A 34 -14.70 -0.85 -13.62
CA ARG A 34 -14.56 -1.38 -12.24
C ARG A 34 -15.90 -1.73 -11.63
N SER A 35 -16.80 -2.30 -12.42
CA SER A 35 -18.06 -2.79 -11.88
C SER A 35 -17.79 -3.87 -10.82
N ARG A 36 -18.72 -4.02 -9.88
CA ARG A 36 -18.62 -5.04 -8.82
C ARG A 36 -18.45 -6.45 -9.39
N GLU A 37 -19.10 -6.71 -10.52
CA GLU A 37 -19.05 -7.99 -11.25
C GLU A 37 -17.66 -8.24 -11.82
N VAL A 38 -17.08 -7.22 -12.46
CA VAL A 38 -15.71 -7.30 -12.99
C VAL A 38 -14.73 -7.60 -11.86
N ILE A 39 -14.80 -6.86 -10.75
CA ILE A 39 -13.92 -7.09 -9.59
C ILE A 39 -14.09 -8.51 -9.03
N ALA A 40 -15.33 -9.00 -8.91
CA ALA A 40 -15.58 -10.36 -8.44
C ALA A 40 -14.98 -11.41 -9.38
N SER A 41 -15.15 -11.25 -10.69
CA SER A 41 -14.56 -12.13 -11.71
C SER A 41 -13.04 -12.16 -11.62
N HIS A 42 -12.40 -11.01 -11.38
CA HIS A 42 -10.94 -10.95 -11.24
C HIS A 42 -10.45 -11.73 -10.00
N TRP A 43 -11.17 -11.66 -8.88
CA TRP A 43 -10.83 -12.44 -7.68
C TRP A 43 -11.02 -13.94 -7.87
N GLU A 44 -12.05 -14.35 -8.62
CA GLU A 44 -12.24 -15.75 -8.98
C GLU A 44 -11.10 -16.28 -9.85
N GLU A 45 -10.65 -15.48 -10.82
CA GLU A 45 -9.56 -15.88 -11.70
C GLU A 45 -8.22 -15.99 -10.93
N ILE A 46 -7.95 -15.03 -10.04
CA ILE A 46 -6.80 -15.09 -9.12
C ILE A 46 -6.85 -16.36 -8.27
N SER A 47 -8.02 -16.70 -7.71
CA SER A 47 -8.21 -17.92 -6.91
C SER A 47 -7.90 -19.19 -7.71
N LYS A 48 -8.30 -19.23 -8.99
CA LYS A 48 -7.95 -20.33 -9.91
C LYS A 48 -6.45 -20.37 -10.20
N GLN A 49 -5.81 -19.22 -10.40
CA GLN A 49 -4.35 -19.11 -10.61
C GLN A 49 -3.55 -19.63 -9.40
N LEU A 50 -4.08 -19.43 -8.20
CA LEU A 50 -3.54 -19.95 -6.94
C LEU A 50 -3.87 -21.43 -6.70
N TYR A 51 -4.27 -22.17 -7.75
CA TYR A 51 -4.70 -23.57 -7.68
C TYR A 51 -5.80 -23.83 -6.65
N GLY A 52 -6.62 -22.83 -6.33
CA GLY A 52 -7.65 -22.91 -5.30
C GLY A 52 -7.13 -22.91 -3.86
N ALA A 53 -5.84 -22.64 -3.62
CA ALA A 53 -5.27 -22.53 -2.27
C ALA A 53 -5.94 -21.43 -1.43
N VAL A 54 -6.47 -20.39 -2.09
CA VAL A 54 -7.14 -19.26 -1.45
C VAL A 54 -8.46 -18.97 -2.17
N THR A 55 -9.56 -18.88 -1.42
CA THR A 55 -10.86 -18.48 -1.97
C THR A 55 -10.85 -17.01 -2.39
N PRO A 56 -11.67 -16.58 -3.37
CA PRO A 56 -11.72 -15.18 -3.82
C PRO A 56 -11.98 -14.19 -2.67
N PHE A 57 -12.81 -14.58 -1.70
CA PHE A 57 -13.08 -13.79 -0.50
C PHE A 57 -11.82 -13.61 0.35
N VAL A 58 -11.09 -14.70 0.65
CA VAL A 58 -9.87 -14.65 1.46
C VAL A 58 -8.77 -13.88 0.73
N ALA A 59 -8.64 -14.06 -0.59
CA ALA A 59 -7.69 -13.32 -1.42
C ALA A 59 -7.94 -11.80 -1.34
N SER A 60 -9.21 -11.38 -1.45
CA SER A 60 -9.58 -9.96 -1.33
C SER A 60 -9.24 -9.37 0.04
N LYS A 61 -9.45 -10.15 1.12
CA LYS A 61 -9.18 -9.73 2.49
C LYS A 61 -7.67 -9.65 2.76
N LYS A 62 -6.91 -10.63 2.26
CA LYS A 62 -5.45 -10.65 2.33
C LYS A 62 -4.84 -9.46 1.58
N TRP A 63 -5.30 -9.20 0.37
CA TRP A 63 -4.87 -8.03 -0.40
C TRP A 63 -5.14 -6.70 0.34
N ARG A 64 -6.34 -6.55 0.93
CA ARG A 64 -6.65 -5.38 1.76
C ARG A 64 -5.66 -5.22 2.90
N TYR A 65 -5.41 -6.29 3.66
CA TYR A 65 -4.46 -6.28 4.76
C TYR A 65 -3.05 -5.87 4.32
N LEU A 66 -2.55 -6.43 3.22
CA LEU A 66 -1.24 -6.09 2.64
C LEU A 66 -1.16 -4.62 2.27
N ARG A 67 -2.19 -4.11 1.57
CA ARG A 67 -2.26 -2.70 1.17
C ARG A 67 -2.28 -1.77 2.39
N ASP A 68 -3.10 -2.06 3.38
CA ASP A 68 -3.23 -1.25 4.59
C ASP A 68 -1.92 -1.25 5.39
N SER A 69 -1.27 -2.41 5.50
CA SER A 69 0.04 -2.55 6.13
C SER A 69 1.11 -1.72 5.41
N TYR A 70 1.16 -1.80 4.07
CA TYR A 70 2.05 -0.98 3.25
C TYR A 70 1.81 0.52 3.44
N ILE A 71 0.56 0.97 3.39
CA ILE A 71 0.19 2.38 3.57
C ILE A 71 0.62 2.86 4.96
N ARG A 72 0.37 2.07 6.02
CA ARG A 72 0.80 2.39 7.38
C ARG A 72 2.31 2.58 7.46
N ILE A 73 3.09 1.59 6.99
CA ILE A 73 4.55 1.64 7.00
C ILE A 73 5.07 2.83 6.18
N ARG A 74 4.52 3.04 4.98
CA ARG A 74 4.87 4.18 4.11
C ARG A 74 4.60 5.52 4.80
N ASN A 75 3.46 5.65 5.47
CA ASN A 75 3.09 6.88 6.17
C ASN A 75 3.98 7.12 7.40
N GLU A 76 4.33 6.09 8.15
CA GLU A 76 5.30 6.19 9.25
C GLU A 76 6.67 6.65 8.75
N GLN A 77 7.15 6.10 7.64
CA GLN A 77 8.41 6.53 7.01
C GLN A 77 8.35 7.99 6.54
N GLN A 78 7.24 8.42 5.94
CA GLN A 78 7.05 9.82 5.54
C GLN A 78 7.00 10.77 6.75
N LYS A 79 6.32 10.39 7.83
CA LYS A 79 6.33 11.16 9.09
C LYS A 79 7.75 11.32 9.64
N LYS A 80 8.55 10.25 9.67
CA LYS A 80 9.97 10.34 10.08
C LYS A 80 10.76 11.32 9.21
N LYS A 81 10.52 11.34 7.89
CA LYS A 81 11.13 12.34 6.98
C LYS A 81 10.66 13.76 7.29
N TRP A 82 9.37 13.96 7.52
CA TRP A 82 8.79 15.27 7.88
C TRP A 82 9.36 15.82 9.19
N PHE A 83 9.44 15.00 10.24
CA PHE A 83 10.05 15.41 11.52
C PHE A 83 11.57 15.62 11.43
N SER A 84 12.24 15.13 10.38
CA SER A 84 13.68 15.31 10.17
C SER A 84 14.05 16.68 9.55
N CYS A 85 13.10 17.48 9.08
CA CYS A 85 13.38 18.79 8.44
C CYS A 85 13.29 20.00 9.41
N ASN A 86 13.05 19.80 10.71
CA ASN A 86 12.79 20.90 11.67
C ASN A 86 13.88 21.15 12.72
N LYS A 87 15.16 20.84 12.44
CA LYS A 87 16.28 21.13 13.37
C LYS A 87 17.32 22.11 12.80
N LYS A 88 16.90 23.16 12.10
CA LYS A 88 17.80 24.30 11.85
C LYS A 88 17.07 25.63 11.67
N CYS A 89 16.45 26.11 12.74
CA CYS A 89 16.29 27.55 12.97
C CYS A 89 16.70 27.84 14.41
N GLU A 90 18.02 27.84 14.66
CA GLU A 90 18.56 28.46 15.85
C GLU A 90 18.60 29.96 15.56
N VAL A 91 17.54 30.67 15.94
CA VAL A 91 17.53 32.13 15.95
C VAL A 91 18.47 32.56 17.06
N LYS A 92 19.69 32.94 16.69
CA LYS A 92 20.58 33.65 17.61
C LYS A 92 20.00 35.06 17.77
N VAL A 93 19.36 35.29 18.91
CA VAL A 93 19.04 36.63 19.40
C VAL A 93 20.38 37.32 19.65
N VAL A 94 20.76 38.24 18.77
CA VAL A 94 21.85 39.18 19.05
C VAL A 94 21.21 40.43 19.61
N GLN A 95 21.44 40.64 20.90
CA GLN A 95 21.20 41.88 21.61
C GLN A 95 22.25 42.90 21.16
N THR A 96 21.82 44.10 20.78
CA THR A 96 22.66 45.29 20.75
C THR A 96 21.92 46.42 21.44
N ASP A 97 22.40 46.71 22.65
CA ASP A 97 22.14 47.92 23.41
C ASP A 97 22.76 49.16 22.71
N GLU A 98 22.03 50.27 22.81
CA GLU A 98 22.45 51.69 22.76
C GLU A 98 23.19 52.27 21.54
N PHE A 99 22.58 53.26 20.86
CA PHE A 99 23.11 54.65 20.78
C PHE A 99 22.12 55.67 20.14
N LEU A 100 21.95 56.80 20.84
CA LEU A 100 21.29 58.12 20.65
C LEU A 100 20.75 58.60 19.28
N ASP A 101 19.56 59.26 19.32
CA ASP A 101 19.43 60.74 19.49
C ASP A 101 18.19 61.06 20.36
#